data_AF-A0A2H0TC55-F1
#
_entry.id   AF-A0A2H0TC55-F1
#
_cell.length_a   1.000
_cell.length_b   1.000
_cell.length_c   1.000
_cell.angle_alpha   90.00
_cell.angle_beta   90.00
_cell.angle_gamma   90.00
#
_symmetry.space_group_name_H-M   'P 1'
#
loop_
_entity.id
_entity.type
_entity.pdbx_description
1 polymer ?
#
loop_
_entity_poly.entity_id
_entity_poly.type
_entity_poly.pdbx_seq_one_letter_code
_entity_poly.pdbx_strand_id
1 'polypeptide(L)'
;MSRKIDYSKKILKILGQKSVVSIPEITEHIISQNDCKNPKYAITRSLKGLKEAGLIEQVASPQNEYARLTKEGKKKINSLKLDDNTNLVNTSWDGFWRIILLDLPEDRKSERESLRYLLKKAGFVCLKNSTWISPYPFEHLFTNIKKDLGLTTEMMIIVTEYLDEETKKVLFETFWK
;
A
#
# COMPACT_ATOMS: atom_id res chain seq x y z
N MET A 1 -21.85 3.39 -9.91
CA MET A 1 -21.63 2.17 -10.73
C MET A 1 -21.03 1.09 -9.83
N SER A 2 -21.70 -0.07 -9.73
CA SER A 2 -21.34 -1.15 -8.81
C SER A 2 -19.95 -1.71 -9.13
N ARG A 3 -19.00 -1.64 -8.18
CA ARG A 3 -17.69 -2.28 -8.30
C ARG A 3 -17.91 -3.80 -8.33
N LYS A 4 -17.83 -4.39 -9.52
CA LYS A 4 -17.93 -5.84 -9.72
C LYS A 4 -16.86 -6.52 -8.87
N ILE A 5 -17.25 -7.48 -8.03
CA ILE A 5 -16.32 -8.19 -7.14
C ILE A 5 -15.38 -9.03 -8.00
N ASP A 6 -14.08 -8.74 -7.96
CA ASP A 6 -13.04 -9.50 -8.64
C ASP A 6 -12.54 -10.64 -7.73
N TYR A 7 -13.16 -11.82 -7.89
CA TYR A 7 -12.80 -13.02 -7.13
C TYR A 7 -11.38 -13.50 -7.47
N SER A 8 -10.91 -13.32 -8.70
CA SER A 8 -9.57 -13.73 -9.12
C SER A 8 -8.50 -12.95 -8.36
N LYS A 9 -8.64 -11.63 -8.24
CA LYS A 9 -7.74 -10.79 -7.43
C LYS A 9 -7.76 -11.18 -5.95
N LYS A 10 -8.93 -11.43 -5.37
CA LYS A 10 -9.06 -11.85 -3.95
C LYS A 10 -8.37 -13.19 -3.68
N ILE A 11 -8.57 -14.19 -4.55
CA ILE A 11 -7.92 -15.51 -4.43
C ILE A 11 -6.40 -15.36 -4.49
N LEU A 12 -5.86 -14.59 -5.45
CA LEU A 12 -4.42 -14.35 -5.57
C LEU A 12 -3.86 -13.63 -4.33
N LYS A 13 -4.60 -12.69 -3.74
CA LYS A 13 -4.18 -12.00 -2.50
C LYS A 13 -4.07 -12.94 -1.31
N ILE A 14 -5.04 -13.84 -1.12
CA ILE A 14 -5.03 -14.85 -0.04
C ILE A 14 -3.84 -15.80 -0.22
N LEU A 15 -3.64 -16.33 -1.42
CA LEU A 15 -2.51 -17.21 -1.74
C LEU A 15 -1.15 -16.49 -1.70
N GLY A 16 -1.13 -15.16 -1.77
CA GLY A 16 0.08 -14.36 -1.60
C GLY A 16 0.53 -14.22 -0.14
N GLN A 17 -0.39 -14.38 0.81
CA GLN A 17 -0.13 -14.28 2.25
C GLN A 17 0.26 -15.64 2.87
N LYS A 18 -0.24 -16.75 2.30
CA LYS A 18 0.04 -18.12 2.75
C LYS A 18 0.52 -18.97 1.57
N SER A 19 1.63 -19.69 1.74
CA SER A 19 2.27 -20.45 0.65
C SER A 19 1.42 -21.57 0.06
N VAL A 20 0.52 -22.16 0.85
CA VAL A 20 -0.43 -23.22 0.45
C VAL A 20 -1.71 -23.04 1.27
N VAL A 21 -2.87 -23.05 0.62
CA VAL A 21 -4.17 -22.90 1.28
C VAL A 21 -5.17 -23.89 0.70
N SER A 22 -6.04 -24.46 1.55
CA SER A 22 -7.09 -25.38 1.07
C SER A 22 -8.20 -24.63 0.34
N ILE A 23 -8.80 -25.24 -0.68
CA ILE A 23 -9.92 -24.64 -1.44
C ILE A 23 -11.12 -24.31 -0.53
N PRO A 24 -11.50 -25.17 0.46
CA PRO A 24 -12.54 -24.82 1.42
C PRO A 24 -12.20 -23.58 2.24
N GLU A 25 -10.95 -23.45 2.73
CA GLU A 25 -10.51 -22.29 3.52
C GLU A 25 -10.51 -20.98 2.69
N ILE A 26 -10.10 -21.03 1.42
CA ILE A 26 -10.21 -19.88 0.50
C ILE A 26 -11.68 -19.47 0.34
N THR A 27 -12.56 -20.46 0.19
CA THR A 27 -13.99 -20.23 -0.03
C THR A 27 -14.65 -19.62 1.21
N GLU A 28 -14.36 -20.15 2.39
CA GLU A 28 -14.82 -19.62 3.68
C GLU A 28 -14.34 -18.19 3.92
N HIS A 29 -13.06 -17.90 3.67
CA HIS A 29 -12.49 -16.57 3.86
C HIS A 29 -13.11 -15.51 2.95
N ILE A 30 -13.52 -15.89 1.73
CA ILE A 30 -14.19 -14.97 0.79
C ILE A 30 -15.66 -14.77 1.18
N ILE A 31 -16.32 -15.82 1.66
CA ILE A 31 -17.72 -15.77 2.14
C ILE A 31 -17.82 -14.92 3.40
N SER A 32 -16.91 -15.10 4.38
CA SER A 32 -16.93 -14.36 5.64
C SER A 32 -16.70 -12.84 5.46
N GLN A 33 -16.15 -12.43 4.32
CA GLN A 33 -15.91 -11.02 4.00
C GLN A 33 -16.97 -10.39 3.08
N ASN A 34 -18.02 -11.10 2.64
CA ASN A 34 -19.00 -10.54 1.68
C ASN A 34 -20.45 -11.05 1.91
N ASP A 35 -21.40 -10.11 2.02
CA ASP A 35 -22.86 -10.35 2.08
C ASP A 35 -23.48 -10.65 0.70
N CYS A 36 -22.96 -11.65 -0.03
CA CYS A 36 -23.48 -11.99 -1.36
C CYS A 36 -24.19 -13.35 -1.42
N LYS A 37 -25.33 -13.38 -2.14
CA LYS A 37 -26.08 -14.60 -2.46
C LYS A 37 -25.24 -15.54 -3.34
N ASN A 38 -24.83 -16.67 -2.78
CA ASN A 38 -24.23 -17.84 -3.43
C ASN A 38 -22.93 -17.63 -4.25
N PRO A 39 -21.82 -17.17 -3.63
CA PRO A 39 -20.55 -16.90 -4.31
C PRO A 39 -19.75 -18.17 -4.69
N LYS A 40 -20.16 -19.35 -4.22
CA LYS A 40 -19.42 -20.62 -4.42
C LYS A 40 -19.10 -20.88 -5.89
N TYR A 41 -20.10 -20.76 -6.77
CA TYR A 41 -19.92 -20.98 -8.21
C TYR A 41 -18.92 -19.98 -8.84
N ALA A 42 -18.99 -18.71 -8.45
CA ALA A 42 -18.09 -17.68 -8.96
C ALA A 42 -16.62 -17.91 -8.50
N ILE A 43 -16.43 -18.38 -7.27
CA ILE A 43 -15.13 -18.74 -6.71
C ILE A 43 -14.54 -19.95 -7.45
N THR A 44 -15.33 -21.03 -7.62
CA THR A 44 -14.89 -22.23 -8.35
C THR A 44 -14.52 -21.91 -9.79
N ARG A 45 -15.32 -21.09 -10.48
CA ARG A 45 -15.03 -20.64 -11.85
C ARG A 45 -13.74 -19.83 -11.92
N SER A 46 -13.50 -18.94 -10.94
CA SER A 46 -12.30 -18.11 -10.89
C SER A 46 -11.05 -18.95 -10.60
N LEU A 47 -11.15 -19.92 -9.69
CA LEU A 47 -10.07 -20.89 -9.43
C LEU A 47 -9.71 -21.69 -10.69
N LYS A 48 -10.71 -22.17 -11.43
CA LYS A 48 -10.48 -22.88 -12.70
C LYS A 48 -9.76 -21.98 -13.71
N GLY A 49 -10.21 -20.73 -13.88
CA GLY A 49 -9.56 -19.77 -14.78
C GLY A 49 -8.12 -19.44 -14.37
N LEU A 50 -7.84 -19.28 -13.08
CA LEU A 50 -6.49 -19.03 -12.57
C LEU A 50 -5.55 -20.23 -12.79
N LYS A 51 -6.09 -21.45 -12.70
CA LYS A 51 -5.36 -22.69 -12.99
C LYS A 51 -5.04 -22.82 -14.47
N GLU A 52 -6.02 -22.59 -15.34
CA GLU A 52 -5.85 -22.61 -16.80
C GLU A 52 -4.87 -21.53 -17.27
N ALA A 53 -4.84 -20.38 -16.60
CA ALA A 53 -3.87 -19.31 -16.84
C ALA A 53 -2.46 -19.60 -16.25
N GLY A 54 -2.25 -20.74 -15.60
CA GLY A 54 -0.96 -21.12 -15.02
C GLY A 54 -0.51 -20.29 -13.81
N LEU A 55 -1.42 -19.54 -13.18
CA LEU A 55 -1.12 -18.67 -12.04
C LEU A 55 -1.19 -19.42 -10.70
N ILE A 56 -1.99 -20.47 -10.63
CA ILE A 56 -2.10 -21.34 -9.45
C ILE A 56 -1.92 -22.80 -9.86
N GLU A 57 -1.33 -23.57 -8.96
CA GLU A 57 -1.27 -25.03 -9.03
C GLU A 57 -2.19 -25.60 -7.96
N GLN A 58 -2.99 -26.61 -8.34
CA GLN A 58 -3.79 -27.38 -7.41
C GLN A 58 -3.07 -28.67 -7.06
N VAL A 59 -2.89 -28.92 -5.77
CA VAL A 59 -2.34 -30.15 -5.24
C VAL A 59 -3.46 -30.91 -4.54
N ALA A 60 -3.84 -32.06 -5.09
CA ALA A 60 -4.82 -32.92 -4.46
C ALA A 60 -4.16 -33.75 -3.34
N SER A 61 -4.77 -33.76 -2.18
CA SER A 61 -4.51 -34.70 -1.09
C SER A 61 -5.76 -35.57 -0.90
N PRO A 62 -5.66 -36.82 -0.42
CA PRO A 62 -6.80 -37.72 -0.21
C PRO A 62 -7.97 -37.14 0.61
N GLN A 63 -7.75 -36.08 1.37
CA GLN A 63 -8.78 -35.44 2.20
C GLN A 63 -9.16 -34.02 1.76
N ASN A 64 -8.29 -33.30 1.05
CA ASN A 64 -8.50 -31.90 0.67
C ASN A 64 -7.76 -31.51 -0.61
N GLU A 65 -8.35 -30.60 -1.37
CA GLU A 65 -7.68 -29.90 -2.46
C GLU A 65 -7.01 -28.63 -1.95
N TYR A 66 -5.73 -28.46 -2.30
CA TYR A 66 -4.94 -27.28 -1.96
C TYR A 66 -4.61 -26.48 -3.21
N ALA A 67 -4.56 -25.16 -3.09
CA ALA A 67 -4.03 -24.27 -4.10
C ALA A 67 -2.75 -23.59 -3.62
N ARG A 68 -1.77 -23.48 -4.51
CA ARG A 68 -0.53 -22.72 -4.31
C ARG A 68 -0.24 -21.83 -5.51
N LEU A 69 0.49 -20.74 -5.28
CA LEU A 69 0.94 -19.89 -6.38
C LEU A 69 2.09 -20.53 -7.15
N THR A 70 2.03 -20.42 -8.47
CA THR A 70 3.18 -20.71 -9.34
C THR A 70 4.17 -19.54 -9.31
N LYS A 71 5.35 -19.71 -9.91
CA LYS A 71 6.31 -18.61 -10.10
C LYS A 71 5.68 -17.46 -10.90
N GLU A 72 4.90 -17.78 -11.92
CA GLU A 72 4.18 -16.79 -12.74
C GLU A 72 3.03 -16.14 -11.97
N GLY A 73 2.32 -16.89 -11.12
CA GLY A 73 1.33 -16.34 -10.19
C GLY A 73 1.91 -15.32 -9.22
N LYS A 74 3.11 -15.58 -8.68
CA LYS A 74 3.83 -14.64 -7.81
C LYS A 74 4.25 -13.38 -8.57
N LYS A 75 4.77 -13.52 -9.79
CA LYS A 75 5.08 -12.37 -10.66
C LYS A 75 3.83 -11.54 -10.97
N LYS A 76 2.71 -12.20 -11.28
CA LYS A 76 1.42 -11.53 -11.54
C LYS A 76 0.89 -10.82 -10.30
N ILE A 77 1.07 -11.36 -9.10
CA ILE A 77 0.73 -10.63 -7.86
C ILE A 77 1.61 -9.40 -7.69
N ASN A 78 2.90 -9.52 -7.96
CA ASN A 78 3.80 -8.35 -7.89
C ASN A 78 3.42 -7.31 -8.95
N SER A 79 3.05 -7.72 -10.16
CA SER A 79 2.53 -6.81 -11.18
C SER A 79 1.17 -6.22 -10.80
N LEU A 80 0.28 -7.00 -10.18
CA LEU A 80 -1.02 -6.51 -9.70
C LEU A 80 -0.87 -5.54 -8.52
N LYS A 81 0.12 -5.75 -7.64
CA LYS A 81 0.53 -4.75 -6.63
C LYS A 81 1.05 -3.47 -7.29
N LEU A 82 1.63 -3.58 -8.49
CA LEU A 82 2.05 -2.46 -9.34
C LEU A 82 0.94 -1.95 -10.30
N ASP A 83 -0.21 -2.62 -10.44
CA ASP A 83 -1.32 -2.18 -11.30
C ASP A 83 -2.48 -1.63 -10.46
N ASP A 84 -2.63 -2.05 -9.20
CA ASP A 84 -3.46 -1.38 -8.18
C ASP A 84 -2.81 -0.03 -7.73
N ASN A 85 -1.87 0.49 -8.53
CA ASN A 85 -1.18 1.77 -8.45
C ASN A 85 -2.11 2.98 -8.65
N THR A 86 -3.09 3.12 -7.75
CA THR A 86 -3.35 4.43 -7.14
C THR A 86 -2.42 4.70 -5.96
N ASN A 87 -1.55 3.75 -5.57
CA ASN A 87 -0.54 3.91 -4.51
C ASN A 87 0.81 3.29 -4.92
N LEU A 88 1.56 4.00 -5.77
CA LEU A 88 2.95 3.69 -6.17
C LEU A 88 3.97 3.76 -5.02
N VAL A 89 3.55 4.21 -3.85
CA VAL A 89 4.36 4.21 -2.63
C VAL A 89 3.59 3.42 -1.59
N ASN A 90 4.28 2.54 -0.89
CA ASN A 90 3.71 1.80 0.22
C ASN A 90 3.22 2.81 1.26
N THR A 91 1.94 3.20 1.24
CA THR A 91 1.37 4.15 2.21
C THR A 91 1.08 3.48 3.55
N SER A 92 1.63 2.30 3.81
CA SER A 92 1.61 1.72 5.16
C SER A 92 2.75 2.35 5.96
N TRP A 93 2.44 2.75 7.19
CA TRP A 93 3.48 3.15 8.14
C TRP A 93 4.46 2.00 8.37
N ASP A 94 5.75 2.28 8.32
CA ASP A 94 6.85 1.32 8.49
C ASP A 94 7.56 1.44 9.85
N GLY A 95 6.96 2.20 10.78
CA GLY A 95 7.52 2.49 12.10
C GLY A 95 8.27 3.82 12.20
N PHE A 96 8.52 4.51 11.09
CA PHE A 96 9.24 5.79 11.09
C PHE A 96 8.35 6.98 10.75
N TRP A 97 8.66 8.12 11.36
CA TRP A 97 8.12 9.43 11.05
C TRP A 97 9.07 10.18 10.11
N ARG A 98 8.50 10.79 9.07
CA ARG A 98 9.22 11.64 8.12
C ARG A 98 8.90 13.07 8.46
N ILE A 99 9.89 13.82 8.87
CA ILE A 99 9.78 15.24 9.14
C ILE A 99 10.53 15.98 8.04
N ILE A 100 9.84 16.87 7.33
CA ILE A 100 10.42 17.71 6.30
C ILE A 100 10.32 19.17 6.77
N LEU A 101 11.48 19.78 6.98
CA LEU A 101 11.61 21.21 7.18
C LEU A 101 11.77 21.85 5.81
N LEU A 102 10.85 22.73 5.44
CA LEU A 102 10.80 23.39 4.15
C LEU A 102 10.74 24.90 4.36
N ASP A 103 11.88 25.57 4.15
CA ASP A 103 12.03 27.01 4.28
C ASP A 103 12.72 27.59 3.05
N LEU A 104 11.93 28.14 2.12
CA LEU A 104 12.43 28.81 0.93
C LEU A 104 12.22 30.33 1.07
N PRO A 105 13.20 31.14 0.63
CA PRO A 105 13.10 32.60 0.66
C PRO A 105 11.98 33.13 -0.25
N GLU A 106 11.56 34.39 -0.03
CA GLU A 106 10.38 34.98 -0.70
C GLU A 106 10.52 35.10 -2.21
N ASP A 107 11.73 35.29 -2.72
CA ASP A 107 12.06 35.28 -4.14
C ASP A 107 11.74 33.93 -4.82
N ARG A 108 11.69 32.83 -4.05
CA ARG A 108 11.31 31.48 -4.51
C ARG A 108 9.92 31.04 -4.07
N LYS A 109 9.01 32.00 -3.82
CA LYS A 109 7.64 31.73 -3.36
C LYS A 109 6.87 30.71 -4.20
N SER A 110 6.99 30.75 -5.53
CA SER A 110 6.29 29.81 -6.41
C SER A 110 6.72 28.37 -6.15
N GLU A 111 8.02 28.14 -6.03
CA GLU A 111 8.60 26.82 -5.76
C GLU A 111 8.20 26.31 -4.38
N ARG A 112 8.21 27.20 -3.38
CA ARG A 112 7.74 26.90 -2.02
C ARG A 112 6.31 26.37 -2.02
N GLU A 113 5.39 27.04 -2.72
CA GLU A 113 4.00 26.62 -2.80
C GLU A 113 3.82 25.31 -3.58
N SER A 114 4.59 25.08 -4.64
CA SER A 114 4.61 23.80 -5.36
C SER A 114 5.07 22.64 -4.47
N LEU A 115 6.14 22.84 -3.69
CA LEU A 115 6.65 21.82 -2.75
C LEU A 115 5.64 21.54 -1.63
N ARG A 116 4.99 22.57 -1.08
CA ARG A 116 3.90 22.41 -0.10
C ARG A 116 2.72 21.62 -0.67
N TYR A 117 2.36 21.88 -1.93
CA TYR A 117 1.32 21.12 -2.61
C TYR A 117 1.69 19.64 -2.75
N LEU A 118 2.94 19.34 -3.13
CA LEU A 118 3.44 17.97 -3.22
C LEU A 118 3.44 17.26 -1.86
N LEU A 119 3.87 17.93 -0.80
CA LEU A 119 3.83 17.41 0.58
C LEU A 119 2.40 17.02 0.98
N LYS A 120 1.42 17.91 0.77
CA LYS A 120 0.00 17.61 1.03
C LYS A 120 -0.49 16.40 0.22
N LYS A 121 -0.13 16.32 -1.06
CA LYS A 121 -0.49 15.19 -1.93
C LYS A 121 0.13 13.87 -1.48
N ALA A 122 1.33 13.91 -0.91
CA ALA A 122 2.01 12.76 -0.33
C ALA A 122 1.52 12.40 1.09
N GLY A 123 0.49 13.07 1.61
CA GLY A 123 -0.07 12.78 2.94
C GLY A 123 0.79 13.33 4.09
N PHE A 124 1.55 14.40 3.86
CA PHE A 124 2.16 15.16 4.95
C PHE A 124 1.17 16.17 5.53
N VAL A 125 1.23 16.34 6.84
CA VAL A 125 0.49 17.36 7.59
C VAL A 125 1.47 18.44 8.04
N CYS A 126 1.07 19.70 7.94
CA CYS A 126 1.85 20.83 8.45
C CYS A 126 1.62 20.96 9.97
N LEU A 127 2.68 20.80 10.77
CA LEU A 127 2.62 20.93 12.23
C LEU A 127 2.77 22.38 12.68
N LYS A 128 3.74 23.09 12.08
CA LYS A 128 4.08 24.49 12.32
C LYS A 128 4.63 25.06 11.01
N ASN A 129 4.52 26.36 10.78
CA ASN A 129 5.02 27.15 9.64
C ASN A 129 5.72 26.37 8.50
N SER A 130 6.93 25.85 8.79
CA SER A 130 7.83 25.19 7.83
C SER A 130 8.07 23.71 8.11
N THR A 131 7.40 23.11 9.10
CA THR A 131 7.59 21.72 9.54
C THR A 131 6.42 20.84 9.12
N TRP A 132 6.73 19.84 8.30
CA TRP A 132 5.78 18.88 7.76
C TRP A 132 6.09 17.49 8.29
N ILE A 133 5.07 16.71 8.60
CA ILE A 133 5.26 15.34 9.11
C ILE A 133 4.36 14.34 8.39
N SER A 134 4.83 13.10 8.21
CA SER A 134 4.05 11.99 7.71
C SER A 134 4.56 10.65 8.23
N PRO A 135 3.70 9.64 8.45
CA PRO A 135 4.13 8.26 8.67
C PRO A 135 4.51 7.54 7.36
N TYR A 136 4.26 8.14 6.18
CA TYR A 136 4.43 7.45 4.91
C TYR A 136 5.87 7.55 4.36
N PRO A 137 6.43 6.47 3.78
CA PRO A 137 7.83 6.35 3.37
C PRO A 137 8.13 7.08 2.05
N PHE A 138 7.98 8.40 2.03
CA PHE A 138 8.27 9.26 0.88
C PHE A 138 9.63 9.98 0.97
N GLU A 139 10.47 9.68 1.96
CA GLU A 139 11.77 10.33 2.16
C GLU A 139 12.67 10.28 0.93
N HIS A 140 12.66 9.16 0.19
CA HIS A 140 13.48 9.01 -1.02
C HIS A 140 12.97 9.90 -2.16
N LEU A 141 11.66 10.03 -2.31
CA LEU A 141 11.05 10.94 -3.28
C LEU A 141 11.49 12.38 -3.02
N PHE A 142 11.35 12.84 -1.76
CA PHE A 142 11.75 14.19 -1.39
C PHE A 142 13.27 14.38 -1.41
N THR A 143 14.06 13.33 -1.17
CA THR A 143 15.52 13.37 -1.33
C THR A 143 15.92 13.57 -2.79
N ASN A 144 15.21 12.96 -3.73
CA ASN A 144 15.44 13.18 -5.17
C ASN A 144 15.04 14.60 -5.58
N ILE A 145 13.84 15.05 -5.18
CA ILE A 145 13.39 16.44 -5.42
C ILE A 145 14.39 17.46 -4.86
N LYS A 146 14.89 17.23 -3.64
CA LYS A 146 15.94 18.05 -3.01
C LYS A 146 17.18 18.17 -3.90
N LYS A 147 17.65 17.04 -4.46
CA LYS A 147 18.82 17.02 -5.35
C LYS A 147 18.55 17.71 -6.67
N ASP A 148 17.41 17.43 -7.29
CA ASP A 148 17.03 17.96 -8.61
C ASP A 148 16.88 19.49 -8.58
N LEU A 149 16.38 20.03 -7.46
CA LEU A 149 16.21 21.47 -7.23
C LEU A 149 17.44 22.15 -6.61
N GLY A 150 18.52 21.39 -6.35
CA GLY A 150 19.74 21.91 -5.72
C GLY A 150 19.54 22.48 -4.32
N LEU A 151 18.54 22.00 -3.58
CA LEU A 151 18.22 22.48 -2.24
C LEU A 151 19.20 21.91 -1.21
N THR A 152 19.60 22.74 -0.25
CA THR A 152 20.54 22.36 0.81
C THR A 152 19.87 22.44 2.18
N THR A 153 19.93 23.61 2.82
CA THR A 153 19.31 23.91 4.11
C THR A 153 17.83 24.29 3.97
N GLU A 154 17.39 24.68 2.77
CA GLU A 154 16.01 25.02 2.46
C GLU A 154 15.06 23.83 2.58
N MET A 155 15.59 22.61 2.41
CA MET A 155 14.86 21.36 2.63
C MET A 155 15.68 20.39 3.47
N MET A 156 15.29 20.20 4.73
CA MET A 156 15.87 19.15 5.59
C MET A 156 14.88 18.01 5.74
N ILE A 157 15.38 16.79 5.61
CA ILE A 157 14.59 15.56 5.70
C ILE A 157 15.13 14.78 6.89
N ILE A 158 14.25 14.48 7.84
CA ILE A 158 14.56 13.74 9.06
C ILE A 158 13.66 12.51 9.08
N VAL A 159 14.27 11.35 9.32
CA VAL A 159 13.56 10.08 9.50
C VAL A 159 13.85 9.60 10.91
N THR A 160 12.81 9.38 11.72
CA THR A 160 12.96 9.00 13.13
C THR A 160 11.84 8.09 13.59
N GLU A 161 12.16 7.11 14.43
CA GLU A 161 11.17 6.34 15.20
C GLU A 161 10.90 6.96 16.59
N TYR A 162 11.78 7.86 17.03
CA TYR A 162 11.73 8.46 18.35
C TYR A 162 11.03 9.81 18.33
N LEU A 163 10.01 9.94 19.17
CA LEU A 163 9.26 11.14 19.49
C LEU A 163 8.94 11.11 20.99
N ASP A 164 8.72 12.27 21.59
CA ASP A 164 8.20 12.32 22.96
C ASP A 164 6.75 11.81 23.02
N GLU A 165 6.31 11.42 24.21
CA GLU A 165 5.02 10.76 24.40
C GLU A 165 3.81 11.67 24.11
N GLU A 166 3.92 12.98 24.34
CA GLU A 166 2.84 13.92 24.04
C GLU A 166 2.70 14.11 22.53
N THR A 167 3.83 14.33 21.84
CA THR A 167 3.86 14.46 20.39
C THR A 167 3.34 13.20 19.70
N LYS A 168 3.73 12.00 20.15
CA LYS A 168 3.21 10.73 19.60
C LYS A 168 1.69 10.71 19.63
N LYS A 169 1.07 10.97 20.80
CA LYS A 169 -0.39 10.94 20.96
C LYS A 169 -1.10 11.84 19.94
N VAL A 170 -0.65 13.10 19.83
CA VAL A 170 -1.22 14.07 18.88
C VAL A 170 -1.11 13.58 17.44
N LEU A 171 0.03 13.01 17.06
CA LEU A 171 0.21 12.51 15.69
C LEU A 171 -0.63 11.27 15.40
N PHE A 172 -0.73 10.32 16.33
CA PHE A 172 -1.60 9.15 16.15
C PHE A 172 -3.07 9.56 15.99
N GLU A 173 -3.56 10.51 16.78
CA GLU A 173 -4.90 11.09 16.62
C GLU A 173 -5.07 11.83 15.29
N THR A 174 -4.00 12.39 14.74
CA THR A 174 -4.02 13.12 13.46
C THR A 174 -4.13 12.16 12.27
N PHE A 175 -3.38 11.05 12.28
CA PHE A 175 -3.27 10.15 11.13
C PHE A 175 -4.21 8.92 11.18
N TRP A 176 -4.71 8.54 12.35
CA TRP A 176 -5.38 7.25 12.58
C TRP A 176 -6.79 7.35 13.18
N LYS A 177 -7.53 8.40 12.84
CA LYS A 177 -8.94 8.58 13.25
C LYS A 177 -9.87 7.46 12.78
#